data_AF-A0A7S0AY57-F1
#
_entry.id   AF-A0A7S0AY57-F1
#
_cell.length_a   1.000
_cell.length_b   1.000
_cell.length_c   1.000
_cell.angle_alpha   90.00
_cell.angle_beta   90.00
_cell.angle_gamma   90.00
#
_symmetry.space_group_name_H-M   'P 1'
#
loop_
_entity.id
_entity.type
_entity.pdbx_description
1 polymer ?
#
loop_
_entity_poly.entity_id
_entity_poly.type
_entity_poly.pdbx_seq_one_letter_code
_entity_poly.pdbx_strand_id
1 'polypeptide(L)'
;MALFYLVNWHDADIRAYTWIIASATVSIFCAVLAHSAFFQTTTSLLGGKEYVWVNFVQFLILWASTQCLLLVFKDGDAVSQTVREAQIGHHEESQSLHQAGDGEAHAHTVNVPLKAFGTIMAHITGFAGIRCFLSLQVSPGFPFRTSWYMTVLVIPIFLLMSVLLVKVSRELRLRWVGDKDKEEEADMLWREQCSESEDDAVGLSLSSLTCAALRYLISGDLPQLHGTVTGRTSAHVLSLYGVGLLFAVLVSVATYKLNQIKQQMLQNPGEEISHYADRMVKTFQIWAGLTMSWCFYFATQWCFFTLLEPYEKISHGCAGKLLQAVLVTFCCMLVIFVLDCVGDGSEECKKAFKGVITALGLLVGISWEGSFALAVDEIVVNYPKHTLLMKNLLAFMLMLVVLPAWRLYILPRSDPKIWSYYQGRLPPLMALCKQWDPVKDYKESKTEKWRKHAVQQISSSTSRRESP
;
A
#
# COMPACT_ATOMS: atom_id res chain seq x y z
N MET A 1 0.75 -12.09 -19.40
CA MET A 1 1.16 -13.52 -19.46
C MET A 1 2.21 -13.85 -18.40
N ALA A 2 3.35 -13.16 -18.32
CA ALA A 2 4.36 -13.43 -17.29
C ALA A 2 3.79 -13.47 -15.85
N LEU A 3 3.03 -12.45 -15.45
CA LEU A 3 2.39 -12.42 -14.12
C LEU A 3 1.47 -13.62 -13.87
N PHE A 4 0.78 -14.14 -14.89
CA PHE A 4 -0.07 -15.33 -14.76
C PHE A 4 0.74 -16.59 -14.49
N TYR A 5 1.91 -16.74 -15.11
CA TYR A 5 2.82 -17.85 -14.82
C TYR A 5 3.38 -17.74 -13.40
N LEU A 6 3.73 -16.53 -12.95
CA LEU A 6 4.32 -16.31 -11.63
C LEU A 6 3.35 -16.53 -10.47
N VAL A 7 2.09 -16.07 -10.60
CA VAL A 7 1.08 -16.32 -9.56
C VAL A 7 0.65 -17.79 -9.47
N ASN A 8 0.95 -18.59 -10.50
CA ASN A 8 0.72 -20.04 -10.56
C ASN A 8 2.05 -20.84 -10.54
N TRP A 9 3.16 -20.21 -10.15
CA TRP A 9 4.46 -20.88 -10.12
C TRP A 9 4.47 -22.04 -9.12
N HIS A 10 5.32 -23.04 -9.29
CA HIS A 10 5.36 -24.22 -8.40
C HIS A 10 5.87 -23.87 -6.98
N ASP A 11 6.82 -22.95 -6.89
CA ASP A 11 7.32 -22.42 -5.62
C ASP A 11 6.28 -21.53 -4.91
N ALA A 12 6.06 -21.77 -3.62
CA ALA A 12 5.10 -21.03 -2.81
C ALA A 12 5.53 -19.58 -2.52
N ASP A 13 6.83 -19.35 -2.36
CA ASP A 13 7.39 -18.04 -2.05
C ASP A 13 7.33 -17.13 -3.27
N ILE A 14 7.69 -17.63 -4.46
CA ILE A 14 7.51 -16.89 -5.71
C ILE A 14 6.05 -16.49 -5.91
N ARG A 15 5.09 -17.38 -5.65
CA ARG A 15 3.66 -17.02 -5.70
C ARG A 15 3.32 -15.91 -4.71
N ALA A 16 3.73 -16.04 -3.46
CA ALA A 16 3.46 -15.07 -2.40
C ALA A 16 4.07 -13.69 -2.73
N TYR A 17 5.34 -13.66 -3.12
CA TYR A 17 6.04 -12.45 -3.53
C TYR A 17 5.39 -11.78 -4.73
N THR A 18 4.95 -12.56 -5.72
CA THR A 18 4.24 -12.04 -6.89
C THR A 18 2.93 -11.37 -6.49
N TRP A 19 2.15 -11.96 -5.58
CA TRP A 19 0.92 -11.34 -5.07
C TRP A 19 1.17 -10.07 -4.26
N ILE A 20 2.21 -10.05 -3.41
CA ILE A 20 2.64 -8.86 -2.66
C ILE A 20 2.97 -7.72 -3.62
N ILE A 21 3.78 -8.00 -4.65
CA ILE A 21 4.16 -7.00 -5.65
C ILE A 21 2.96 -6.50 -6.44
N ALA A 22 2.08 -7.41 -6.88
CA ALA A 22 0.87 -7.02 -7.60
C ALA A 22 -0.02 -6.12 -6.74
N SER A 23 -0.19 -6.45 -5.46
CA SER A 23 -0.99 -5.66 -4.52
C SER A 23 -0.39 -4.28 -4.25
N ALA A 24 0.92 -4.22 -3.99
CA ALA A 24 1.64 -2.96 -3.81
C ALA A 24 1.53 -2.08 -5.06
N THR A 25 1.88 -2.64 -6.23
CA THR A 25 1.82 -1.96 -7.54
C THR A 25 0.45 -1.33 -7.77
N VAL A 26 -0.62 -2.11 -7.60
CA VAL A 26 -1.98 -1.66 -7.90
C VAL A 26 -2.48 -0.63 -6.87
N SER A 27 -2.22 -0.85 -5.58
CA SER A 27 -2.63 0.11 -4.53
C SER A 27 -1.92 1.46 -4.68
N ILE A 28 -0.62 1.47 -5.01
CA ILE A 28 0.15 2.68 -5.29
C ILE A 28 -0.37 3.38 -6.55
N PHE A 29 -0.60 2.62 -7.61
CA PHE A 29 -1.16 3.17 -8.85
C PHE A 29 -2.49 3.88 -8.62
N CYS A 30 -3.43 3.23 -7.92
CA CYS A 30 -4.71 3.84 -7.53
C CYS A 30 -4.51 5.09 -6.67
N ALA A 31 -3.58 5.06 -5.72
CA ALA A 31 -3.30 6.20 -4.84
C ALA A 31 -2.74 7.41 -5.62
N VAL A 32 -1.82 7.20 -6.56
CA VAL A 32 -1.29 8.31 -7.38
C VAL A 32 -2.37 8.88 -8.28
N LEU A 33 -3.19 8.05 -8.91
CA LEU A 33 -4.29 8.53 -9.76
C LEU A 33 -5.28 9.38 -8.95
N ALA A 34 -5.69 8.89 -7.77
CA ALA A 34 -6.59 9.62 -6.87
C ALA A 34 -5.98 10.96 -6.42
N HIS A 35 -4.72 10.93 -5.95
CA HIS A 35 -4.01 12.12 -5.53
C HIS A 35 -3.83 13.14 -6.67
N SER A 36 -3.48 12.67 -7.86
CA SER A 36 -3.27 13.52 -9.04
C SER A 36 -4.57 14.19 -9.49
N ALA A 37 -5.68 13.45 -9.54
CA ALA A 37 -6.99 14.01 -9.86
C ALA A 37 -7.41 15.09 -8.84
N PHE A 38 -7.22 14.81 -7.55
CA PHE A 38 -7.51 15.76 -6.48
C PHE A 38 -6.64 17.02 -6.56
N PHE A 39 -5.33 16.86 -6.75
CA PHE A 39 -4.38 17.95 -6.90
C PHE A 39 -4.67 18.83 -8.13
N GLN A 40 -4.92 18.22 -9.29
CA GLN A 40 -5.20 18.96 -10.53
C GLN A 40 -6.50 19.77 -10.40
N THR A 41 -7.50 19.22 -9.74
CA THR A 41 -8.76 19.92 -9.45
C THR A 41 -8.51 21.14 -8.57
N THR A 42 -7.79 20.98 -7.45
CA THR A 42 -7.43 22.09 -6.56
C THR A 42 -6.64 23.17 -7.28
N THR A 43 -5.65 22.79 -8.09
CA THR A 43 -4.82 23.74 -8.85
C THR A 43 -5.63 24.50 -9.89
N SER A 44 -6.57 23.83 -10.57
CA SER A 44 -7.46 24.47 -11.52
C SER A 44 -8.41 25.47 -10.84
N LEU A 45 -8.92 25.16 -9.65
CA LEU A 45 -9.77 26.07 -8.87
C LEU A 45 -9.02 27.34 -8.44
N LEU A 46 -7.69 27.25 -8.31
CA LEU A 46 -6.81 28.37 -7.97
C LEU A 46 -6.22 29.08 -9.19
N GLY A 47 -6.83 28.91 -10.37
CA GLY A 47 -6.41 29.59 -11.60
C GLY A 47 -5.10 29.05 -12.18
N GLY A 48 -4.79 27.77 -11.95
CA GLY A 48 -3.62 27.09 -12.53
C GLY A 48 -2.30 27.36 -11.81
N LYS A 49 -2.32 28.09 -10.69
CA LYS A 49 -1.11 28.41 -9.92
C LYS A 49 -0.90 27.39 -8.80
N GLU A 50 0.31 26.84 -8.74
CA GLU A 50 0.73 25.98 -7.63
C GLU A 50 1.35 26.83 -6.52
N TYR A 51 0.79 26.74 -5.32
CA TYR A 51 1.28 27.45 -4.14
C TYR A 51 1.72 26.45 -3.07
N VAL A 52 2.92 26.67 -2.51
CA VAL A 52 3.49 25.78 -1.47
C VAL A 52 2.55 25.64 -0.27
N TRP A 53 1.92 26.72 0.18
CA TRP A 53 0.99 26.69 1.31
C TRP A 53 -0.28 25.89 1.02
N VAL A 54 -0.76 25.87 -0.24
CA VAL A 54 -1.91 25.05 -0.65
C VAL A 54 -1.55 23.58 -0.55
N ASN A 55 -0.37 23.19 -1.04
CA ASN A 55 0.11 21.82 -0.92
C ASN A 55 0.24 21.39 0.54
N PHE A 56 0.66 22.31 1.42
CA PHE A 56 0.75 22.06 2.86
C PHE A 56 -0.63 21.83 3.48
N VAL A 57 -1.60 22.69 3.19
CA VAL A 57 -2.99 22.52 3.65
C VAL A 57 -3.59 21.22 3.12
N GLN A 58 -3.36 20.90 1.85
CA GLN A 58 -3.83 19.67 1.22
C GLN A 58 -3.24 18.42 1.91
N PHE A 59 -1.95 18.43 2.22
CA PHE A 59 -1.29 17.36 2.96
C PHE A 59 -1.90 17.18 4.36
N LEU A 60 -2.14 18.27 5.10
CA LEU A 60 -2.77 18.21 6.42
C LEU A 60 -4.22 17.70 6.36
N ILE A 61 -5.00 18.13 5.36
CA ILE A 61 -6.37 17.64 5.15
C ILE A 61 -6.35 16.14 4.85
N LEU A 62 -5.45 15.66 4.00
CA LEU A 62 -5.36 14.23 3.67
C LEU A 62 -4.86 13.39 4.85
N TRP A 63 -3.93 13.93 5.65
CA TRP A 63 -3.52 13.30 6.91
C TRP A 63 -4.70 13.16 7.87
N ALA A 64 -5.41 14.26 8.14
CA ALA A 64 -6.61 14.24 8.99
C ALA A 64 -7.69 13.30 8.44
N SER A 65 -7.94 13.32 7.12
CA SER A 65 -8.92 12.44 6.47
C SER A 65 -8.55 10.96 6.63
N THR A 66 -7.26 10.62 6.54
CA THR A 66 -6.78 9.27 6.79
C THR A 66 -7.07 8.84 8.23
N GLN A 67 -6.80 9.70 9.21
CA GLN A 67 -7.07 9.41 10.61
C GLN A 67 -8.58 9.27 10.90
N CYS A 68 -9.41 10.16 10.35
CA CYS A 68 -10.86 10.06 10.45
C CYS A 68 -11.38 8.76 9.84
N LEU A 69 -10.87 8.35 8.68
CA LEU A 69 -11.29 7.12 8.02
C LEU A 69 -10.92 5.88 8.85
N LEU A 70 -9.71 5.86 9.42
CA LEU A 70 -9.27 4.78 10.32
C LEU A 70 -10.18 4.69 11.55
N LEU A 71 -10.59 5.82 12.14
CA LEU A 71 -11.54 5.85 13.26
C LEU A 71 -12.93 5.33 12.87
N VAL A 72 -13.47 5.72 11.70
CA VAL A 72 -14.77 5.23 11.21
C VAL A 72 -14.79 3.71 11.10
N PHE A 73 -13.70 3.08 10.65
CA PHE A 73 -13.62 1.63 10.56
C PHE A 73 -13.46 0.92 11.91
N LYS A 74 -12.98 1.62 12.96
CA LYS A 74 -13.02 1.09 14.34
C LYS A 74 -14.45 0.96 14.85
N ASP A 75 -15.23 2.02 14.71
CA ASP A 75 -16.60 2.07 15.22
C ASP A 75 -17.53 1.12 14.45
N GLY A 76 -17.28 0.92 13.14
CA GLY A 76 -17.99 -0.06 12.33
C GLY A 76 -17.83 -1.51 12.84
N ASP A 77 -16.64 -1.86 13.35
CA ASP A 77 -16.40 -3.18 13.96
C ASP A 77 -17.04 -3.29 15.34
N ALA A 78 -16.95 -2.25 16.16
CA ALA A 78 -17.55 -2.23 17.49
C ALA A 78 -19.07 -2.46 17.43
N VAL A 79 -19.78 -1.78 16.53
CA VAL A 79 -21.23 -1.98 16.31
C VAL A 79 -21.52 -3.41 15.83
N SER A 80 -20.67 -3.97 14.95
CA SER A 80 -20.86 -5.33 14.45
C SER A 80 -20.55 -6.41 15.51
N GLN A 81 -19.64 -6.15 16.44
CA GLN A 81 -19.36 -7.01 17.60
C GLN A 81 -20.50 -6.95 18.63
N THR A 82 -20.98 -5.76 18.99
CA THR A 82 -22.09 -5.64 19.97
C THR A 82 -23.36 -6.31 19.47
N VAL A 83 -23.67 -6.20 18.16
CA VAL A 83 -24.80 -6.91 17.54
C VAL A 83 -24.57 -8.43 17.55
N ARG A 84 -23.32 -8.89 17.36
CA ARG A 84 -22.97 -10.32 17.43
C ARG A 84 -23.07 -10.88 18.84
N GLU A 85 -22.57 -10.17 19.84
CA GLU A 85 -22.67 -10.57 21.25
C GLU A 85 -24.14 -10.59 21.71
N ALA A 86 -24.95 -9.62 21.28
CA ALA A 86 -26.40 -9.63 21.51
C ALA A 86 -27.11 -10.82 20.82
N GLN A 87 -26.60 -11.29 19.68
CA GLN A 87 -27.13 -12.47 18.98
C GLN A 87 -26.64 -13.80 19.59
N ILE A 88 -25.39 -13.85 20.06
CA ILE A 88 -24.80 -15.05 20.69
C ILE A 88 -25.35 -15.23 22.11
N GLY A 89 -25.55 -14.14 22.87
CA GLY A 89 -26.19 -14.18 24.19
C GLY A 89 -27.64 -14.71 24.17
N HIS A 90 -28.34 -14.58 23.03
CA HIS A 90 -29.64 -15.22 22.82
C HIS A 90 -29.56 -16.68 22.37
N HIS A 91 -28.40 -17.16 21.90
CA HIS A 91 -28.21 -18.52 21.40
C HIS A 91 -27.52 -19.45 22.42
N GLU A 92 -26.68 -18.92 23.32
CA GLU A 92 -26.00 -19.69 24.36
C GLU A 92 -26.95 -20.21 25.45
N GLU A 93 -28.12 -19.58 25.65
CA GLU A 93 -29.16 -20.13 26.53
C GLU A 93 -29.82 -21.41 25.94
N SER A 94 -29.53 -21.76 24.69
CA SER A 94 -30.12 -22.93 23.99
C SER A 94 -29.12 -24.03 23.58
N GLN A 95 -27.80 -23.87 23.75
CA GLN A 95 -26.79 -24.79 23.18
C GLN A 95 -25.71 -25.29 24.16
N SER A 96 -25.93 -25.22 25.47
CA SER A 96 -25.00 -25.71 26.49
C SER A 96 -24.84 -27.24 26.61
N LEU A 97 -24.87 -28.00 25.50
CA LEU A 97 -24.77 -29.47 25.59
C LEU A 97 -23.97 -30.24 24.54
N HIS A 98 -23.44 -29.69 23.44
CA HIS A 98 -22.55 -30.49 22.57
C HIS A 98 -21.42 -29.73 21.87
N GLN A 99 -20.22 -30.25 22.12
CA GLN A 99 -18.96 -30.15 21.35
C GLN A 99 -18.07 -28.92 21.59
N ALA A 100 -17.16 -29.10 22.55
CA ALA A 100 -15.84 -28.47 22.55
C ALA A 100 -15.00 -29.05 21.39
N GLY A 101 -14.53 -28.17 20.51
CA GLY A 101 -13.51 -28.46 19.50
C GLY A 101 -12.62 -27.24 19.37
N ASP A 102 -11.37 -27.37 19.81
CA ASP A 102 -10.35 -26.32 20.00
C ASP A 102 -9.79 -25.70 18.69
N GLY A 103 -10.63 -25.50 17.66
CA GLY A 103 -10.20 -24.98 16.35
C GLY A 103 -10.92 -23.72 15.86
N GLU A 104 -12.01 -23.28 16.49
CA GLU A 104 -12.89 -22.22 15.93
C GLU A 104 -12.57 -20.79 16.41
N ALA A 105 -11.74 -20.61 17.45
CA ALA A 105 -11.62 -19.31 18.12
C ALA A 105 -10.71 -18.26 17.43
N HIS A 106 -9.82 -18.65 16.50
CA HIS A 106 -8.76 -17.75 16.00
C HIS A 106 -9.05 -17.04 14.66
N ALA A 107 -10.20 -17.29 14.01
CA ALA A 107 -10.43 -16.84 12.62
C ALA A 107 -11.34 -15.60 12.48
N HIS A 108 -11.73 -14.91 13.55
CA HIS A 108 -12.89 -14.00 13.53
C HIS A 108 -12.63 -12.48 13.56
N THR A 109 -11.37 -12.02 13.53
CA THR A 109 -10.99 -10.63 13.88
C THR A 109 -10.43 -9.77 12.73
N VAL A 110 -10.41 -10.24 11.48
CA VAL A 110 -9.78 -9.49 10.36
C VAL A 110 -10.74 -8.51 9.68
N ASN A 111 -10.50 -7.20 9.82
CA ASN A 111 -11.23 -6.14 9.11
C ASN A 111 -10.55 -5.81 7.76
N VAL A 112 -11.09 -6.37 6.67
CA VAL A 112 -10.56 -6.21 5.31
C VAL A 112 -10.75 -4.79 4.76
N PRO A 113 -11.92 -4.12 4.91
CA PRO A 113 -12.09 -2.71 4.58
C PRO A 113 -11.05 -1.81 5.24
N LEU A 114 -10.78 -1.99 6.54
CA LEU A 114 -9.79 -1.21 7.28
C LEU A 114 -8.40 -1.35 6.65
N LYS A 115 -7.97 -2.58 6.32
CA LYS A 115 -6.70 -2.82 5.62
C LYS A 115 -6.68 -2.13 4.25
N ALA A 116 -7.72 -2.34 3.44
CA ALA A 116 -7.78 -1.83 2.08
C ALA A 116 -7.77 -0.30 2.00
N PHE A 117 -8.65 0.36 2.77
CA PHE A 117 -8.77 1.81 2.77
C PHE A 117 -7.62 2.48 3.52
N GLY A 118 -7.13 1.87 4.61
CA GLY A 118 -5.95 2.34 5.33
C GLY A 118 -4.73 2.41 4.41
N THR A 119 -4.43 1.33 3.68
CA THR A 119 -3.31 1.29 2.73
C THR A 119 -3.44 2.32 1.60
N ILE A 120 -4.61 2.45 0.96
CA ILE A 120 -4.78 3.43 -0.13
C ILE A 120 -4.64 4.86 0.40
N MET A 121 -5.26 5.20 1.53
CA MET A 121 -5.20 6.56 2.09
C MET A 121 -3.81 6.91 2.61
N ALA A 122 -3.07 5.94 3.16
CA ALA A 122 -1.67 6.11 3.53
C ALA A 122 -0.82 6.51 2.31
N HIS A 123 -0.96 5.81 1.19
CA HIS A 123 -0.26 6.16 -0.04
C HIS A 123 -0.68 7.51 -0.60
N ILE A 124 -1.99 7.84 -0.65
CA ILE A 124 -2.49 9.16 -1.10
C ILE A 124 -1.87 10.28 -0.25
N THR A 125 -1.86 10.11 1.08
CA THR A 125 -1.26 11.06 2.02
C THR A 125 0.25 11.15 1.84
N GLY A 126 0.93 10.04 1.57
CA GLY A 126 2.35 10.02 1.23
C GLY A 126 2.64 10.80 -0.06
N PHE A 127 1.85 10.66 -1.13
CA PHE A 127 2.02 11.45 -2.35
C PHE A 127 1.75 12.95 -2.14
N ALA A 128 0.81 13.29 -1.27
CA ALA A 128 0.60 14.67 -0.85
C ALA A 128 1.80 15.23 -0.09
N GLY A 129 2.40 14.42 0.80
CA GLY A 129 3.63 14.76 1.52
C GLY A 129 4.81 14.97 0.58
N ILE A 130 5.02 14.04 -0.37
CA ILE A 130 5.99 14.18 -1.46
C ILE A 130 5.81 15.53 -2.16
N ARG A 131 4.60 15.83 -2.65
CA ARG A 131 4.36 17.04 -3.43
C ARG A 131 4.55 18.31 -2.60
N CYS A 132 4.04 18.34 -1.38
CA CYS A 132 4.22 19.46 -0.46
C CYS A 132 5.69 19.79 -0.25
N PHE A 133 6.50 18.81 0.16
CA PHE A 133 7.88 19.06 0.55
C PHE A 133 8.83 19.15 -0.64
N LEU A 134 8.54 18.50 -1.77
CA LEU A 134 9.25 18.78 -3.03
C LEU A 134 8.94 20.18 -3.55
N SER A 135 7.68 20.65 -3.46
CA SER A 135 7.33 22.03 -3.85
C SER A 135 8.09 23.05 -3.00
N LEU A 136 8.30 22.75 -1.71
CA LEU A 136 9.12 23.56 -0.82
C LEU A 136 10.60 23.56 -1.25
N GLN A 137 11.15 22.42 -1.69
CA GLN A 137 12.53 22.32 -2.18
C GLN A 137 12.77 23.15 -3.45
N VAL A 138 11.83 23.14 -4.41
CA VAL A 138 12.01 23.79 -5.72
C VAL A 138 11.58 25.26 -5.77
N SER A 139 10.74 25.70 -4.82
CA SER A 139 10.13 27.02 -4.85
C SER A 139 11.16 28.15 -4.78
N PRO A 140 11.11 29.16 -5.69
CA PRO A 140 12.03 30.30 -5.70
C PRO A 140 12.03 31.13 -4.42
N GLY A 141 10.92 31.13 -3.67
CA GLY A 141 10.77 31.93 -2.45
C GLY A 141 11.53 31.41 -1.24
N PHE A 142 12.15 30.23 -1.34
CA PHE A 142 12.86 29.58 -0.24
C PHE A 142 14.30 29.23 -0.62
N PRO A 143 15.25 29.19 0.36
CA PRO A 143 16.66 28.94 0.08
C PRO A 143 16.97 27.48 -0.28
N PHE A 144 16.01 26.56 -0.18
CA PHE A 144 16.25 25.11 -0.29
C PHE A 144 16.74 24.64 -1.65
N ARG A 145 16.51 25.40 -2.73
CA ARG A 145 17.01 25.10 -4.09
C ARG A 145 18.46 25.50 -4.34
N THR A 146 19.04 26.36 -3.49
CA THR A 146 20.33 27.04 -3.77
C THR A 146 21.51 26.08 -3.85
N SER A 147 21.48 24.98 -3.10
CA SER A 147 22.53 23.97 -3.08
C SER A 147 21.99 22.65 -2.52
N TRP A 148 22.64 21.53 -2.84
CA TRP A 148 22.20 20.19 -2.43
C TRP A 148 22.07 20.04 -0.90
N TYR A 149 22.96 20.66 -0.12
CA TYR A 149 22.91 20.59 1.35
C TYR A 149 21.73 21.38 1.93
N MET A 150 21.30 22.46 1.27
CA MET A 150 20.08 23.17 1.65
C MET A 150 18.83 22.32 1.36
N THR A 151 18.83 21.57 0.26
CA THR A 151 17.75 20.61 -0.06
C THR A 151 17.65 19.51 1.00
N VAL A 152 18.78 19.04 1.54
CA VAL A 152 18.83 18.06 2.64
C VAL A 152 18.13 18.59 3.90
N LEU A 153 18.16 19.90 4.20
CA LEU A 153 17.48 20.47 5.37
C LEU A 153 15.96 20.31 5.36
N VAL A 154 15.34 20.05 4.21
CA VAL A 154 13.90 19.76 4.13
C VAL A 154 13.55 18.40 4.76
N ILE A 155 14.50 17.45 4.77
CA ILE A 155 14.32 16.12 5.35
C ILE A 155 14.06 16.18 6.87
N PRO A 156 14.91 16.81 7.71
CA PRO A 156 14.64 16.94 9.14
C PRO A 156 13.40 17.80 9.43
N ILE A 157 13.08 18.81 8.60
CA ILE A 157 11.83 19.58 8.75
C ILE A 157 10.62 18.68 8.57
N PHE A 158 10.61 17.84 7.52
CA PHE A 158 9.55 16.86 7.30
C PHE A 158 9.46 15.87 8.46
N LEU A 159 10.59 15.30 8.91
CA LEU A 159 10.63 14.36 10.03
C LEU A 159 10.04 14.94 11.32
N LEU A 160 10.42 16.17 11.68
CA LEU A 160 9.90 16.84 12.88
C LEU A 160 8.39 17.03 12.80
N MET A 161 7.88 17.46 11.63
CA MET A 161 6.45 17.59 11.41
C MET A 161 5.74 16.23 11.45
N SER A 162 6.29 15.19 10.83
CA SER A 162 5.72 13.84 10.86
C SER A 162 5.65 13.28 12.29
N VAL A 163 6.70 13.46 13.09
CA VAL A 163 6.70 13.08 14.51
C VAL A 163 5.61 13.81 15.28
N LEU A 164 5.43 15.11 15.03
CA LEU A 164 4.36 15.90 15.65
C LEU A 164 2.98 15.37 15.23
N LEU A 165 2.75 15.14 13.94
CA LEU A 165 1.47 14.64 13.41
C LEU A 165 1.11 13.26 13.96
N VAL A 166 2.08 12.34 14.02
CA VAL A 166 1.91 11.01 14.62
C VAL A 166 1.58 11.11 16.11
N LYS A 167 2.28 11.97 16.86
CA LYS A 167 1.99 12.19 18.29
C LYS A 167 0.58 12.74 18.51
N VAL A 168 0.19 13.75 17.74
CA VAL A 168 -1.16 14.34 17.81
C VAL A 168 -2.22 13.30 17.44
N SER A 169 -1.98 12.53 16.38
CA SER A 169 -2.93 11.50 15.92
C SER A 169 -3.08 10.39 16.95
N ARG A 170 -1.99 9.95 17.58
CA ARG A 170 -2.01 8.99 18.70
C ARG A 170 -2.82 9.54 19.89
N GLU A 171 -2.56 10.76 20.32
CA GLU A 171 -3.25 11.38 21.46
C GLU A 171 -4.76 11.51 21.18
N LEU A 172 -5.14 11.96 19.99
CA LEU A 172 -6.54 12.04 19.57
C LEU A 172 -7.21 10.67 19.56
N ARG A 173 -6.53 9.62 19.06
CA ARG A 173 -7.03 8.24 19.09
C ARG A 173 -7.23 7.75 20.52
N LEU A 174 -6.27 7.94 21.41
CA LEU A 174 -6.37 7.50 22.81
C LEU A 174 -7.56 8.17 23.52
N ARG A 175 -7.76 9.47 23.30
CA ARG A 175 -8.92 10.20 23.85
C ARG A 175 -10.25 9.72 23.27
N TRP A 176 -10.28 9.35 21.99
CA TRP A 176 -11.51 8.89 21.34
C TRP A 176 -11.94 7.49 21.78
N VAL A 177 -10.99 6.56 21.88
CA VAL A 177 -11.28 5.18 22.29
C VAL A 177 -11.66 5.09 23.77
N GLY A 178 -11.12 5.99 24.60
CA GLY A 178 -11.29 5.96 26.05
C GLY A 178 -10.46 4.83 26.69
N ASP A 179 -10.32 4.89 28.01
CA ASP A 179 -9.65 3.85 28.79
C ASP A 179 -10.63 2.68 28.97
N LYS A 180 -10.66 1.77 27.99
CA LYS A 180 -11.36 0.49 28.15
C LYS A 180 -10.33 -0.55 28.56
N ASP A 181 -10.43 -1.02 29.80
CA ASP A 181 -9.53 -1.96 30.48
C ASP A 181 -9.38 -3.35 29.81
N LYS A 182 -9.90 -3.56 28.60
CA LYS A 182 -9.75 -4.79 27.83
C LYS A 182 -9.21 -4.43 26.45
N GLU A 183 -7.92 -4.69 26.25
CA GLU A 183 -7.29 -4.61 24.95
C GLU A 183 -7.75 -5.83 24.13
N GLU A 184 -8.91 -5.68 23.47
CA GLU A 184 -9.45 -6.70 22.57
C GLU A 184 -8.54 -6.86 21.35
N GLU A 185 -8.48 -8.07 20.78
CA GLU A 185 -7.65 -8.38 19.61
C GLU A 185 -7.97 -7.47 18.40
N ALA A 186 -9.24 -7.11 18.22
CA ALA A 186 -9.67 -6.16 17.21
C ALA A 186 -9.06 -4.76 17.40
N ASP A 187 -8.91 -4.31 18.65
CA ASP A 187 -8.29 -3.04 18.99
C ASP A 187 -6.79 -3.04 18.70
N MET A 188 -6.12 -4.17 18.93
CA MET A 188 -4.72 -4.35 18.55
C MET A 188 -4.53 -4.29 17.03
N LEU A 189 -5.36 -5.01 16.25
CA LEU A 189 -5.30 -5.00 14.78
C LEU A 189 -5.61 -3.61 14.21
N TRP A 190 -6.54 -2.88 14.81
CA TRP A 190 -6.83 -1.51 14.41
C TRP A 190 -5.65 -0.56 14.69
N ARG A 191 -5.02 -0.68 15.87
CA ARG A 191 -3.80 0.08 16.21
C ARG A 191 -2.64 -0.26 15.28
N GLU A 192 -2.47 -1.54 14.94
CA GLU A 192 -1.47 -2.02 13.97
C GLU A 192 -1.68 -1.32 12.62
N GLN A 193 -2.90 -1.35 12.07
CA GLN A 193 -3.21 -0.68 10.80
C GLN A 193 -3.03 0.84 10.86
N CYS A 194 -3.35 1.49 11.99
CA CYS A 194 -3.10 2.91 12.17
C CYS A 194 -1.61 3.25 12.09
N SER A 195 -0.77 2.47 12.79
CA SER A 195 0.69 2.66 12.73
C SER A 195 1.22 2.41 11.33
N GLU A 196 0.77 1.34 10.66
CA GLU A 196 1.18 1.03 9.29
C GLU A 196 0.82 2.16 8.32
N SER A 197 -0.39 2.69 8.41
CA SER A 197 -0.83 3.78 7.55
C SER A 197 -0.02 5.06 7.75
N GLU A 198 0.36 5.36 8.99
CA GLU A 198 1.25 6.48 9.31
C GLU A 198 2.68 6.24 8.79
N ASP A 199 3.22 5.06 9.05
CA ASP A 199 4.60 4.71 8.71
C ASP A 199 4.78 4.63 7.18
N ASP A 200 3.77 4.16 6.44
CA ASP A 200 3.76 4.15 4.96
C ASP A 200 3.72 5.58 4.39
N ALA A 201 2.86 6.45 4.91
CA ALA A 201 2.76 7.84 4.46
C ALA A 201 4.06 8.63 4.70
N VAL A 202 4.66 8.45 5.90
CA VAL A 202 5.93 9.06 6.27
C VAL A 202 7.08 8.47 5.47
N GLY A 203 7.16 7.15 5.36
CA GLY A 203 8.21 6.44 4.63
C GLY A 203 8.24 6.81 3.15
N LEU A 204 7.08 6.87 2.49
CA LEU A 204 6.95 7.25 1.08
C LEU A 204 7.45 8.67 0.84
N SER A 205 7.02 9.61 1.69
CA SER A 205 7.43 11.02 1.60
C SER A 205 8.92 11.20 1.88
N LEU A 206 9.40 10.65 2.99
CA LEU A 206 10.77 10.79 3.44
C LEU A 206 11.76 10.22 2.42
N SER A 207 11.48 9.01 1.92
CA SER A 207 12.35 8.33 0.96
C SER A 207 12.47 9.07 -0.37
N SER A 208 11.37 9.68 -0.84
CA SER A 208 11.36 10.50 -2.06
C SER A 208 12.17 11.80 -1.87
N LEU A 209 12.03 12.48 -0.71
CA LEU A 209 12.83 13.67 -0.39
C LEU A 209 14.33 13.34 -0.29
N THR A 210 14.67 12.21 0.33
CA THR A 210 16.05 11.69 0.37
C THR A 210 16.57 11.42 -1.04
N CYS A 211 15.80 10.74 -1.89
CA CYS A 211 16.21 10.48 -3.26
C CYS A 211 16.35 11.77 -4.10
N ALA A 212 15.49 12.77 -3.90
CA ALA A 212 15.63 14.07 -4.57
C ALA A 212 16.95 14.77 -4.18
N ALA A 213 17.30 14.77 -2.89
CA ALA A 213 18.57 15.32 -2.42
C ALA A 213 19.79 14.55 -2.96
N LEU A 214 19.73 13.21 -2.98
CA LEU A 214 20.80 12.36 -3.54
C LEU A 214 21.00 12.60 -5.04
N ARG A 215 19.91 12.74 -5.80
CA ARG A 215 19.99 13.07 -7.24
C ARG A 215 20.58 14.46 -7.47
N TYR A 216 20.24 15.45 -6.64
CA TYR A 216 20.86 16.77 -6.74
C TYR A 216 22.36 16.70 -6.42
N LEU A 217 22.74 15.96 -5.37
CA LEU A 217 24.16 15.74 -5.02
C LEU A 217 24.95 15.11 -6.18
N ILE A 218 24.40 14.07 -6.83
CA ILE A 218 25.08 13.34 -7.90
C ILE A 218 25.10 14.14 -9.21
N SER A 219 23.96 14.75 -9.56
CA SER A 219 23.74 15.27 -10.91
C SER A 219 23.97 16.77 -11.05
N GLY A 220 24.06 17.49 -9.93
CA GLY A 220 24.20 18.95 -9.91
C GLY A 220 22.90 19.71 -10.18
N ASP A 221 21.81 19.02 -10.52
CA ASP A 221 20.51 19.64 -10.78
C ASP A 221 19.46 19.19 -9.76
N LEU A 222 18.71 20.14 -9.21
CA LEU A 222 17.56 19.82 -8.39
C LEU A 222 16.48 19.17 -9.28
N PRO A 223 16.12 17.90 -9.03
CA PRO A 223 15.18 17.20 -9.89
C PRO A 223 13.77 17.80 -9.76
N GLN A 224 13.10 17.98 -10.90
CA GLN A 224 11.65 18.19 -10.91
C GLN A 224 10.93 16.88 -10.52
N LEU A 225 9.64 16.98 -10.15
CA LEU A 225 8.83 15.86 -9.63
C LEU A 225 8.89 14.60 -10.51
N HIS A 226 8.94 14.73 -11.84
CA HIS A 226 8.99 13.62 -12.81
C HIS A 226 10.42 13.28 -13.31
N GLY A 227 11.45 13.90 -12.72
CA GLY A 227 12.86 13.73 -13.08
C GLY A 227 13.29 14.54 -14.32
N THR A 228 14.53 15.02 -14.30
CA THR A 228 15.21 15.55 -15.49
C THR A 228 15.85 14.38 -16.24
N VAL A 229 15.48 14.24 -17.52
CA VAL A 229 15.66 13.00 -18.28
C VAL A 229 16.93 13.00 -19.14
N THR A 230 17.46 14.17 -19.46
CA THR A 230 18.54 14.34 -20.45
C THR A 230 19.86 14.77 -19.80
N GLY A 231 20.98 14.53 -20.49
CA GLY A 231 22.30 15.03 -20.10
C GLY A 231 22.95 14.31 -18.90
N ARG A 232 22.65 13.02 -18.69
CA ARG A 232 23.24 12.24 -17.59
C ARG A 232 24.41 11.38 -18.09
N THR A 233 25.54 11.46 -17.39
CA THR A 233 26.73 10.66 -17.70
C THR A 233 26.57 9.25 -17.15
N SER A 234 27.30 8.28 -17.71
CA SER A 234 27.37 6.91 -17.18
C SER A 234 27.85 6.88 -15.72
N ALA A 235 28.69 7.84 -15.31
CA ALA A 235 29.11 7.99 -13.93
C ALA A 235 27.93 8.32 -13.01
N HIS A 236 27.07 9.28 -13.37
CA HIS A 236 25.87 9.60 -12.59
C HIS A 236 24.94 8.39 -12.43
N VAL A 237 24.77 7.61 -13.51
CA VAL A 237 23.96 6.38 -13.51
C VAL A 237 24.54 5.34 -12.55
N LEU A 238 25.82 5.03 -12.68
CA LEU A 238 26.51 4.05 -11.83
C LEU A 238 26.54 4.48 -10.36
N SER A 239 26.77 5.77 -10.07
CA SER A 239 26.71 6.30 -8.71
C SER A 239 25.35 6.10 -8.07
N LEU A 240 24.26 6.36 -8.81
CA LEU A 240 22.91 6.19 -8.26
C LEU A 240 22.54 4.71 -8.06
N TYR A 241 22.97 3.80 -8.94
CA TYR A 241 22.88 2.36 -8.69
C TYR A 241 23.66 1.94 -7.44
N GLY A 242 24.89 2.46 -7.26
CA GLY A 242 25.71 2.20 -6.08
C GLY A 242 25.03 2.65 -4.78
N VAL A 243 24.40 3.83 -4.78
CA VAL A 243 23.59 4.29 -3.65
C VAL A 243 22.38 3.38 -3.42
N GLY A 244 21.69 2.96 -4.48
CA GLY A 244 20.61 1.97 -4.39
C GLY A 244 21.06 0.67 -3.73
N LEU A 245 22.21 0.12 -4.11
CA LEU A 245 22.79 -1.08 -3.51
C LEU A 245 23.15 -0.89 -2.03
N LEU A 246 23.68 0.28 -1.65
CA LEU A 246 23.90 0.61 -0.24
C LEU A 246 22.60 0.55 0.57
N PHE A 247 21.53 1.18 0.06
CA PHE A 247 20.22 1.12 0.71
C PHE A 247 19.61 -0.30 0.70
N ALA A 248 19.92 -1.14 -0.30
CA ALA A 248 19.55 -2.56 -0.33
C ALA A 248 20.17 -3.35 0.84
N VAL A 249 21.43 -3.06 1.17
CA VAL A 249 22.08 -3.63 2.35
C VAL A 249 21.43 -3.11 3.64
N LEU A 250 21.17 -1.80 3.73
CA LEU A 250 20.53 -1.20 4.90
C LEU A 250 19.12 -1.78 5.18
N VAL A 251 18.28 -1.94 4.15
CA VAL A 251 16.94 -2.54 4.32
C VAL A 251 17.05 -4.01 4.70
N SER A 252 18.03 -4.76 4.18
CA SER A 252 18.25 -6.16 4.54
C SER A 252 18.63 -6.30 6.02
N VAL A 253 19.56 -5.46 6.51
CA VAL A 253 19.96 -5.39 7.92
C VAL A 253 18.79 -4.98 8.82
N ALA A 254 18.03 -3.95 8.42
CA ALA A 254 16.87 -3.50 9.18
C ALA A 254 15.78 -4.58 9.26
N THR A 255 15.54 -5.30 8.16
CA THR A 255 14.59 -6.42 8.11
C THR A 255 15.02 -7.55 9.04
N TYR A 256 16.30 -7.91 9.03
CA TYR A 256 16.86 -8.90 9.94
C TYR A 256 16.67 -8.49 11.40
N LYS A 257 17.00 -7.24 11.74
CA LYS A 257 16.82 -6.70 13.10
C LYS A 257 15.36 -6.66 13.55
N LEU A 258 14.45 -6.25 12.67
CA LEU A 258 13.02 -6.28 12.96
C LEU A 258 12.53 -7.70 13.27
N ASN A 259 13.01 -8.69 12.51
CA ASN A 259 12.65 -10.08 12.75
C ASN A 259 13.24 -10.62 14.07
N GLN A 260 14.45 -10.22 14.45
CA GLN A 260 15.02 -10.54 15.77
C GLN A 260 14.17 -9.96 16.91
N ILE A 261 13.77 -8.69 16.81
CA ILE A 261 12.92 -8.03 17.81
C ILE A 261 11.59 -8.77 17.95
N LYS A 262 10.94 -9.09 16.82
CA LYS A 262 9.68 -9.85 16.83
C LYS A 262 9.82 -11.24 17.45
N GLN A 263 10.92 -11.94 17.17
CA GLN A 263 11.19 -13.24 17.80
C GLN A 263 11.40 -13.13 19.31
N GLN A 264 12.09 -12.09 19.78
CA GLN A 264 12.26 -11.83 21.21
C GLN A 264 10.93 -11.51 21.89
N MET A 265 10.06 -10.70 21.26
CA MET A 265 8.72 -10.41 21.78
C MET A 265 7.84 -11.66 21.91
N LEU A 266 7.95 -12.60 20.96
CA LEU A 266 7.23 -13.88 21.04
C LEU A 266 7.75 -14.79 22.15
N GLN A 267 9.05 -14.73 22.47
CA GLN A 267 9.67 -15.53 23.52
C GLN A 267 9.43 -14.94 24.92
N ASN A 268 9.38 -13.61 25.03
CA ASN A 268 9.20 -12.89 26.28
C ASN A 268 7.96 -11.97 26.23
N PRO A 269 6.72 -12.53 26.21
CA PRO A 269 5.48 -11.77 26.05
C PRO A 269 5.15 -10.78 27.19
N GLY A 270 5.93 -10.78 28.29
CA GLY A 270 5.77 -9.86 29.43
C GLY A 270 6.91 -8.84 29.60
N GLU A 271 7.92 -8.86 28.73
CA GLU A 271 9.02 -7.90 28.78
C GLU A 271 8.64 -6.68 27.93
N GLU A 272 8.63 -5.48 28.51
CA GLU A 272 8.45 -4.22 27.78
C GLU A 272 9.67 -3.97 26.87
N ILE A 273 9.85 -4.77 25.82
CA ILE A 273 10.63 -4.34 24.68
C ILE A 273 9.95 -3.07 24.20
N SER A 274 10.67 -1.95 24.27
CA SER A 274 10.14 -0.64 23.96
C SER A 274 9.44 -0.67 22.60
N HIS A 275 8.10 -0.57 22.57
CA HIS A 275 7.32 -0.44 21.33
C HIS A 275 7.87 0.67 20.42
N TYR A 276 8.59 1.64 20.99
CA TYR A 276 9.33 2.66 20.27
C TYR A 276 10.49 2.10 19.44
N ALA A 277 11.24 1.12 19.94
CA ALA A 277 12.36 0.50 19.22
C ALA A 277 11.87 -0.29 17.99
N ASP A 278 10.82 -1.12 18.14
CA ASP A 278 10.19 -1.83 16.99
C ASP A 278 9.74 -0.84 15.92
N ARG A 279 9.03 0.22 16.35
CA ARG A 279 8.55 1.26 15.43
C ARG A 279 9.70 1.99 14.74
N MET A 280 10.75 2.38 15.45
CA MET A 280 11.92 3.05 14.85
C MET A 280 12.60 2.18 13.80
N VAL A 281 12.80 0.89 14.09
CA VAL A 281 13.41 -0.04 13.12
C VAL A 281 12.49 -0.25 11.93
N LYS A 282 11.17 -0.38 12.12
CA LYS A 282 10.19 -0.51 11.04
C LYS A 282 10.16 0.75 10.15
N THR A 283 10.10 1.95 10.72
CA THR A 283 10.14 3.20 9.96
C THR A 283 11.45 3.33 9.17
N PHE A 284 12.59 2.97 9.78
CA PHE A 284 13.89 2.97 9.11
C PHE A 284 13.95 1.96 7.96
N GLN A 285 13.42 0.74 8.16
CA GLN A 285 13.34 -0.29 7.12
C GLN A 285 12.52 0.20 5.93
N ILE A 286 11.34 0.79 6.18
CA ILE A 286 10.48 1.33 5.12
C ILE A 286 11.23 2.45 4.38
N TRP A 287 11.79 3.43 5.10
CA TRP A 287 12.55 4.53 4.50
C TRP A 287 13.69 4.01 3.61
N ALA A 288 14.52 3.11 4.13
CA ALA A 288 15.66 2.57 3.39
C ALA A 288 15.21 1.77 2.16
N GLY A 289 14.18 0.93 2.30
CA GLY A 289 13.62 0.14 1.21
C GLY A 289 13.05 1.01 0.10
N LEU A 290 12.25 2.01 0.43
CA LEU A 290 11.69 2.91 -0.59
C LEU A 290 12.77 3.79 -1.21
N THR A 291 13.78 4.26 -0.46
CA THR A 291 14.92 5.01 -1.03
C THR A 291 15.75 4.16 -2.00
N MET A 292 16.00 2.88 -1.68
CA MET A 292 16.58 1.93 -2.63
C MET A 292 15.77 1.89 -3.93
N SER A 293 14.45 1.71 -3.83
CA SER A 293 13.56 1.64 -4.99
C SER A 293 13.57 2.91 -5.83
N TRP A 294 13.56 4.10 -5.21
CA TRP A 294 13.68 5.36 -5.94
C TRP A 294 15.02 5.47 -6.66
N CYS A 295 16.13 5.07 -6.02
CA CYS A 295 17.44 5.12 -6.64
C CYS A 295 17.51 4.18 -7.86
N PHE A 296 17.04 2.94 -7.74
CA PHE A 296 16.99 2.02 -8.88
C PHE A 296 16.04 2.48 -9.98
N TYR A 297 14.90 3.08 -9.62
CA TYR A 297 13.98 3.68 -10.60
C TYR A 297 14.68 4.74 -11.43
N PHE A 298 15.24 5.76 -10.79
CA PHE A 298 15.83 6.90 -11.47
C PHE A 298 17.15 6.54 -12.16
N ALA A 299 17.95 5.61 -11.60
CA ALA A 299 19.15 5.11 -12.27
C ALA A 299 18.79 4.35 -13.55
N THR A 300 17.76 3.50 -13.51
CA THR A 300 17.25 2.79 -14.70
C THR A 300 16.66 3.76 -15.70
N GLN A 301 15.92 4.78 -15.23
CA GLN A 301 15.41 5.85 -16.08
C GLN A 301 16.55 6.59 -16.80
N TRP A 302 17.58 7.03 -16.07
CA TRP A 302 18.73 7.72 -16.64
C TRP A 302 19.50 6.85 -17.62
N CYS A 303 19.73 5.57 -17.29
CA CYS A 303 20.36 4.61 -18.18
C CYS A 303 19.57 4.46 -19.49
N PHE A 304 18.27 4.20 -19.37
CA PHE A 304 17.38 3.99 -20.51
C PHE A 304 17.35 5.19 -21.46
N PHE A 305 17.20 6.42 -20.94
CA PHE A 305 17.14 7.60 -21.77
C PHE A 305 18.49 8.06 -22.31
N THR A 306 19.60 7.74 -21.63
CA THR A 306 20.95 7.95 -22.19
C THR A 306 21.21 7.00 -23.36
N LEU A 307 20.76 5.74 -23.26
CA LEU A 307 20.89 4.76 -24.35
C LEU A 307 20.00 5.10 -25.55
N LEU A 308 18.83 5.71 -25.30
CA LEU A 308 17.88 6.10 -26.34
C LEU A 308 18.01 7.55 -26.83
N GLU A 309 19.01 8.30 -26.36
CA GLU A 309 19.27 9.68 -26.79
C GLU A 309 19.36 9.82 -28.33
N PRO A 310 19.96 8.88 -29.09
CA PRO A 310 19.94 8.94 -30.56
C PRO A 310 18.56 8.78 -31.21
N TYR A 311 17.55 8.32 -30.46
CA TYR A 311 16.20 7.98 -30.94
C TYR A 311 15.12 8.88 -30.32
N GLU A 312 15.24 10.18 -30.53
CA GLU A 312 14.44 11.24 -29.90
C GLU A 312 12.91 11.02 -29.96
N LYS A 313 12.40 10.47 -31.08
CA LYS A 313 10.97 10.17 -31.26
C LYS A 313 10.45 9.09 -30.30
N ILE A 314 11.30 8.17 -29.87
CA ILE A 314 10.94 7.09 -28.94
C ILE A 314 11.19 7.54 -27.51
N SER A 315 12.27 8.27 -27.25
CA SER A 315 12.69 8.65 -25.89
C SER A 315 11.70 9.60 -25.19
N HIS A 316 11.00 10.48 -25.90
CA HIS A 316 10.15 11.50 -25.26
C HIS A 316 8.65 11.23 -25.29
N GLY A 317 8.20 10.19 -26.01
CA GLY A 317 6.77 9.86 -26.13
C GLY A 317 6.26 8.84 -25.11
N CYS A 318 4.94 8.65 -25.06
CA CYS A 318 4.29 7.61 -24.26
C CYS A 318 4.90 6.21 -24.49
N ALA A 319 5.29 5.89 -25.73
CA ALA A 319 5.91 4.62 -26.09
C ALA A 319 7.24 4.35 -25.35
N GLY A 320 8.11 5.35 -25.20
CA GLY A 320 9.38 5.20 -24.47
C GLY A 320 9.16 4.94 -22.99
N LYS A 321 8.18 5.63 -22.39
CA LYS A 321 7.82 5.47 -20.98
C LYS A 321 7.17 4.12 -20.70
N LEU A 322 6.30 3.67 -21.60
CA LEU A 322 5.75 2.32 -21.57
C LEU A 322 6.86 1.26 -21.65
N LEU A 323 7.82 1.42 -22.57
CA LEU A 323 8.95 0.50 -22.70
C LEU A 323 9.83 0.50 -21.44
N GLN A 324 10.07 1.67 -20.84
CA GLN A 324 10.77 1.79 -19.56
C GLN A 324 10.04 1.01 -18.46
N ALA A 325 8.71 1.14 -18.34
CA ALA A 325 7.91 0.44 -17.33
C ALA A 325 7.94 -1.09 -17.51
N VAL A 326 7.87 -1.56 -18.76
CA VAL A 326 8.01 -2.97 -19.10
C VAL A 326 9.40 -3.51 -18.73
N LEU A 327 10.47 -2.75 -19.06
CA LEU A 327 11.85 -3.12 -18.72
C LEU A 327 12.04 -3.21 -17.21
N VAL A 328 11.59 -2.19 -16.46
CA VAL A 328 11.66 -2.17 -14.99
C VAL A 328 10.92 -3.37 -14.40
N THR A 329 9.70 -3.67 -14.90
CA THR A 329 8.92 -4.83 -14.46
C THR A 329 9.68 -6.14 -14.69
N PHE A 330 10.27 -6.31 -15.88
CA PHE A 330 11.03 -7.51 -16.22
C PHE A 330 12.29 -7.65 -15.34
N CYS A 331 13.06 -6.58 -15.16
CA CYS A 331 14.23 -6.58 -14.28
C CYS A 331 13.87 -6.90 -12.82
N CYS A 332 12.79 -6.31 -12.29
CA CYS A 332 12.30 -6.64 -10.95
C CYS A 332 11.94 -8.12 -10.83
N MET A 333 11.27 -8.69 -11.84
CA MET A 333 10.95 -10.12 -11.88
C MET A 333 12.21 -11.00 -11.84
N LEU A 334 13.22 -10.69 -12.65
CA LEU A 334 14.50 -11.42 -12.62
C LEU A 334 15.19 -11.33 -11.26
N VAL A 335 15.21 -10.13 -10.65
CA VAL A 335 15.82 -9.93 -9.34
C VAL A 335 15.10 -10.77 -8.28
N ILE A 336 13.77 -10.91 -8.33
CA ILE A 336 13.03 -11.77 -7.40
C ILE A 336 13.49 -13.22 -7.52
N PHE A 337 13.60 -13.76 -8.73
CA PHE A 337 14.11 -15.13 -8.91
C PHE A 337 15.52 -15.30 -8.35
N VAL A 338 16.41 -14.34 -8.60
CA VAL A 338 17.78 -14.39 -8.06
C VAL A 338 17.77 -14.34 -6.54
N LEU A 339 17.00 -13.44 -5.93
CA LEU A 339 16.90 -13.32 -4.48
C LEU A 339 16.26 -14.55 -3.85
N ASP A 340 15.27 -15.16 -4.50
CA ASP A 340 14.61 -16.38 -4.06
C ASP A 340 15.58 -17.58 -4.07
N CYS A 341 16.28 -17.79 -5.19
CA CYS A 341 17.31 -18.84 -5.29
C CYS A 341 18.44 -18.67 -4.26
N VAL A 342 18.84 -17.44 -3.95
CA VAL A 342 19.84 -17.16 -2.90
C VAL A 342 19.23 -17.35 -1.51
N GLY A 343 17.95 -17.00 -1.34
CA GLY A 343 17.21 -17.11 -0.09
C GLY A 343 16.94 -18.55 0.34
N ASP A 344 16.76 -19.48 -0.60
CA ASP A 344 16.53 -20.89 -0.28
C ASP A 344 17.72 -21.57 0.41
N GLY A 345 18.91 -20.95 0.36
CA GLY A 345 20.08 -21.39 1.12
C GLY A 345 20.06 -21.01 2.61
N SER A 346 19.23 -20.06 3.05
CA SER A 346 19.15 -19.58 4.44
C SER A 346 17.83 -18.87 4.74
N GLU A 347 17.11 -19.35 5.75
CA GLU A 347 15.88 -18.72 6.26
C GLU A 347 16.10 -17.26 6.70
N GLU A 348 17.28 -16.93 7.21
CA GLU A 348 17.68 -15.57 7.56
C GLU A 348 17.77 -14.68 6.32
N CYS A 349 18.38 -15.16 5.24
CA CYS A 349 18.46 -14.46 3.96
C CYS A 349 17.08 -14.25 3.35
N LYS A 350 16.25 -15.30 3.33
CA LYS A 350 14.86 -15.25 2.82
C LYS A 350 14.03 -14.18 3.53
N LYS A 351 14.15 -14.13 4.86
CA LYS A 351 13.54 -13.09 5.69
C LYS A 351 14.03 -11.69 5.34
N ALA A 352 15.33 -11.51 5.13
CA ALA A 352 15.91 -10.22 4.78
C ALA A 352 15.44 -9.72 3.39
N PHE A 353 15.37 -10.62 2.40
CA PHE A 353 14.97 -10.28 1.03
C PHE A 353 13.50 -9.91 0.89
N LYS A 354 12.62 -10.37 1.78
CA LYS A 354 11.20 -9.98 1.77
C LYS A 354 10.99 -8.46 1.78
N GLY A 355 11.83 -7.72 2.53
CA GLY A 355 11.80 -6.24 2.54
C GLY A 355 12.17 -5.64 1.19
N VAL A 356 13.22 -6.17 0.54
CA VAL A 356 13.67 -5.76 -0.80
C VAL A 356 12.57 -6.03 -1.85
N ILE A 357 11.98 -7.22 -1.83
CA ILE A 357 10.93 -7.63 -2.77
C ILE A 357 9.69 -6.72 -2.65
N THR A 358 9.30 -6.38 -1.43
CA THR A 358 8.18 -5.47 -1.19
C THR A 358 8.46 -4.09 -1.79
N ALA A 359 9.69 -3.59 -1.59
CA ALA A 359 10.13 -2.32 -2.16
C ALA A 359 10.22 -2.35 -3.70
N LEU A 360 10.57 -3.47 -4.32
CA LEU A 360 10.53 -3.62 -5.79
C LEU A 360 9.10 -3.50 -6.34
N GLY A 361 8.08 -3.89 -5.57
CA GLY A 361 6.69 -3.66 -5.93
C GLY A 361 6.34 -2.17 -6.07
N LEU A 362 6.89 -1.32 -5.19
CA LEU A 362 6.77 0.13 -5.32
C LEU A 362 7.40 0.63 -6.62
N LEU A 363 8.62 0.18 -6.92
CA LEU A 363 9.37 0.54 -8.13
C LEU A 363 8.57 0.24 -9.40
N VAL A 364 7.93 -0.92 -9.48
CA VAL A 364 7.05 -1.29 -10.59
C VAL A 364 5.86 -0.33 -10.67
N GLY A 365 5.15 -0.11 -9.56
CA GLY A 365 4.00 0.80 -9.51
C GLY A 365 4.28 2.22 -10.03
N ILE A 366 5.39 2.82 -9.58
CA ILE A 366 5.82 4.15 -10.02
C ILE A 366 6.17 4.17 -11.51
N SER A 367 6.82 3.13 -12.03
CA SER A 367 7.20 3.08 -13.45
C SER A 367 5.98 3.08 -14.38
N TRP A 368 4.90 2.41 -13.99
CA TRP A 368 3.65 2.39 -14.73
C TRP A 368 2.89 3.72 -14.61
N GLU A 369 2.90 4.34 -13.42
CA GLU A 369 2.25 5.64 -13.19
C GLU A 369 2.67 6.68 -14.22
N GLY A 370 3.97 6.87 -14.45
CA GLY A 370 4.45 7.84 -15.43
C GLY A 370 4.02 7.55 -16.87
N SER A 371 3.85 6.28 -17.22
CA SER A 371 3.34 5.88 -18.54
C SER A 371 1.86 6.22 -18.69
N PHE A 372 1.05 5.96 -17.66
CA PHE A 372 -0.37 6.31 -17.66
C PHE A 372 -0.59 7.82 -17.62
N ALA A 373 0.19 8.56 -16.84
CA ALA A 373 0.10 10.02 -16.78
C ALA A 373 0.32 10.65 -18.17
N LEU A 374 1.34 10.20 -18.90
CA LEU A 374 1.61 10.67 -20.25
C LEU A 374 0.55 10.23 -21.27
N ALA A 375 0.06 8.99 -21.19
CA ALA A 375 -1.02 8.52 -22.05
C ALA A 375 -2.29 9.37 -21.87
N VAL A 376 -2.64 9.70 -20.63
CA VAL A 376 -3.77 10.59 -20.31
C VAL A 376 -3.50 11.99 -20.88
N ASP A 377 -2.31 12.54 -20.70
CA ASP A 377 -1.96 13.85 -21.25
C ASP A 377 -2.07 13.89 -22.79
N GLU A 378 -1.57 12.87 -23.49
CA GLU A 378 -1.65 12.76 -24.96
C GLU A 378 -3.10 12.67 -25.47
N ILE A 379 -3.97 11.91 -24.78
CA ILE A 379 -5.39 11.81 -25.16
C ILE A 379 -6.08 13.17 -24.98
N VAL A 380 -5.80 13.83 -23.86
CA VAL A 380 -6.51 15.03 -23.43
C VAL A 380 -6.10 16.27 -24.23
N VAL A 381 -4.92 16.30 -24.85
CA VAL A 381 -4.49 17.37 -25.76
C VAL A 381 -5.52 17.64 -26.88
N ASN A 382 -6.28 16.63 -27.29
CA ASN A 382 -7.35 16.77 -28.30
C ASN A 382 -8.61 17.49 -27.77
N TYR A 383 -8.71 17.74 -26.46
CA TYR A 383 -9.87 18.31 -25.78
C TYR A 383 -9.50 19.51 -24.89
N PRO A 384 -8.89 20.58 -25.44
CA PRO A 384 -8.28 21.65 -24.64
C PRO A 384 -9.26 22.40 -23.73
N LYS A 385 -10.54 22.51 -24.13
CA LYS A 385 -11.61 23.14 -23.32
C LYS A 385 -12.07 22.28 -22.14
N HIS A 386 -11.84 20.98 -22.19
CA HIS A 386 -12.31 20.00 -21.21
C HIS A 386 -11.17 19.21 -20.58
N THR A 387 -9.95 19.77 -20.59
CA THR A 387 -8.73 19.09 -20.14
C THR A 387 -8.90 18.47 -18.75
N LEU A 388 -9.29 19.28 -17.76
CA LEU A 388 -9.46 18.81 -16.38
C LEU A 388 -10.53 17.72 -16.27
N LEU A 389 -11.68 17.93 -16.93
CA LEU A 389 -12.78 16.99 -16.91
C LEU A 389 -12.38 15.63 -17.50
N MET A 390 -11.67 15.63 -18.63
CA MET A 390 -11.22 14.41 -19.28
C MET A 390 -10.15 13.67 -18.45
N LYS A 391 -9.18 14.39 -17.87
CA LYS A 391 -8.19 13.78 -16.96
C LYS A 391 -8.86 13.09 -15.77
N ASN A 392 -9.77 13.79 -15.11
CA ASN A 392 -10.51 13.25 -13.96
C ASN A 392 -11.43 12.09 -14.35
N LEU A 393 -12.11 12.17 -15.50
CA LEU A 393 -12.97 11.11 -16.00
C LEU A 393 -12.17 9.83 -16.29
N LEU A 394 -11.03 9.94 -16.98
CA LEU A 394 -10.16 8.80 -17.27
C LEU A 394 -9.60 8.18 -15.99
N ALA A 395 -9.12 9.00 -15.05
CA ALA A 395 -8.63 8.53 -13.76
C ALA A 395 -9.75 7.81 -12.97
N PHE A 396 -10.96 8.37 -12.95
CA PHE A 396 -12.12 7.76 -12.30
C PHE A 396 -12.51 6.42 -12.92
N MET A 397 -12.58 6.33 -14.25
CA MET A 397 -12.90 5.09 -14.97
C MET A 397 -11.86 4.00 -14.69
N LEU A 398 -10.57 4.35 -14.65
CA LEU A 398 -9.51 3.41 -14.29
C LEU A 398 -9.67 2.92 -12.84
N MET A 399 -9.91 3.83 -11.89
CA MET A 399 -10.13 3.44 -10.49
C MET A 399 -11.37 2.57 -10.30
N LEU A 400 -12.46 2.84 -11.02
CA LEU A 400 -13.70 2.06 -10.97
C LEU A 400 -13.50 0.60 -11.37
N VAL A 401 -12.55 0.32 -12.27
CA VAL A 401 -12.22 -1.04 -12.70
C VAL A 401 -11.16 -1.67 -11.80
N VAL A 402 -10.09 -0.94 -11.51
CA VAL A 402 -8.88 -1.49 -10.88
C VAL A 402 -9.06 -1.67 -9.37
N LEU A 403 -9.67 -0.71 -8.67
CA LEU A 403 -9.76 -0.72 -7.22
C LEU A 403 -10.67 -1.84 -6.68
N PRO A 404 -11.85 -2.13 -7.28
CA PRO A 404 -12.65 -3.30 -6.89
C PRO A 404 -11.92 -4.62 -7.14
N ALA A 405 -11.24 -4.74 -8.29
CA ALA A 405 -10.50 -5.94 -8.64
C ALA A 405 -9.33 -6.18 -7.67
N TRP A 406 -8.61 -5.13 -7.29
CA TRP A 406 -7.56 -5.19 -6.29
C TRP A 406 -8.09 -5.68 -4.94
N ARG A 407 -9.15 -5.05 -4.42
CA ARG A 407 -9.71 -5.39 -3.11
C ARG A 407 -10.25 -6.82 -3.04
N LEU A 408 -10.91 -7.29 -4.08
CA LEU A 408 -11.55 -8.62 -4.06
C LEU A 408 -10.59 -9.76 -4.42
N TYR A 409 -9.65 -9.55 -5.34
CA TYR A 409 -8.89 -10.64 -5.94
C TYR A 409 -7.38 -10.59 -5.65
N ILE A 410 -6.80 -9.42 -5.43
CA ILE A 410 -5.34 -9.25 -5.29
C ILE A 410 -4.97 -9.12 -3.81
N LEU A 411 -5.59 -8.17 -3.10
CA LEU A 411 -5.32 -7.90 -1.68
C LEU A 411 -5.44 -9.18 -0.82
N PRO A 412 -6.52 -9.99 -0.94
CA PRO A 412 -6.66 -11.18 -0.10
C PRO A 412 -5.58 -12.23 -0.33
N ARG A 413 -4.97 -12.28 -1.52
CA ARG A 413 -3.88 -13.23 -1.83
C ARG A 413 -2.51 -12.70 -1.43
N SER A 414 -2.37 -11.39 -1.31
CA SER A 414 -1.13 -10.75 -0.88
C SER A 414 -0.93 -10.75 0.63
N ASP A 415 -2.02 -10.86 1.40
CA ASP A 415 -2.00 -10.83 2.86
C ASP A 415 -2.38 -12.20 3.43
N PRO A 416 -1.44 -12.93 4.06
CA PRO A 416 -1.71 -14.25 4.62
C PRO A 416 -2.84 -14.26 5.67
N LYS A 417 -2.98 -13.20 6.49
CA LYS A 417 -4.04 -13.10 7.51
C LYS A 417 -5.42 -13.02 6.86
N ILE A 418 -5.53 -12.26 5.77
CA ILE A 418 -6.79 -12.16 4.99
C ILE A 418 -7.06 -13.46 4.23
N TRP A 419 -6.03 -14.08 3.64
CA TRP A 419 -6.18 -15.33 2.91
C TRP A 419 -6.68 -16.48 3.81
N SER A 420 -6.14 -16.58 5.02
CA SER A 420 -6.59 -17.55 6.03
C SER A 420 -8.02 -17.24 6.49
N TYR A 421 -8.35 -15.96 6.68
CA TYR A 421 -9.72 -15.53 7.01
C TYR A 421 -10.73 -16.00 5.98
N TYR A 422 -10.42 -15.91 4.69
CA TYR A 422 -11.30 -16.39 3.63
C TYR A 422 -11.27 -17.90 3.38
N GLN A 423 -10.51 -18.68 4.15
CA GLN A 423 -10.40 -20.14 3.99
C GLN A 423 -10.05 -20.53 2.53
N GLY A 424 -9.23 -19.72 1.87
CA GLY A 424 -8.83 -19.91 0.48
C GLY A 424 -9.92 -19.63 -0.58
N ARG A 425 -11.07 -19.05 -0.18
CA ARG A 425 -12.15 -18.64 -1.10
C ARG A 425 -12.03 -17.19 -1.49
N LEU A 426 -12.62 -16.84 -2.63
CA LEU A 426 -12.72 -15.44 -3.05
C LEU A 426 -14.00 -14.80 -2.54
N PRO A 427 -13.93 -13.53 -2.11
CA PRO A 427 -15.10 -12.80 -1.68
C PRO A 427 -16.06 -12.50 -2.85
N PRO A 428 -17.39 -12.54 -2.60
CA PRO A 428 -18.39 -12.14 -3.59
C PRO A 428 -18.38 -10.62 -3.81
N LEU A 429 -18.98 -10.14 -4.90
CA LEU A 429 -19.04 -8.71 -5.23
C LEU A 429 -19.62 -7.83 -4.11
N MET A 430 -20.58 -8.36 -3.32
CA MET A 430 -21.15 -7.65 -2.17
C MET A 430 -20.11 -7.28 -1.10
N ALA A 431 -18.97 -7.99 -1.06
CA ALA A 431 -17.86 -7.70 -0.15
C ALA A 431 -17.14 -6.39 -0.45
N LEU A 432 -17.46 -5.71 -1.58
CA LEU A 432 -17.01 -4.35 -1.86
C LEU A 432 -17.68 -3.32 -0.94
N CYS A 433 -18.93 -3.53 -0.56
CA CYS A 433 -19.68 -2.55 0.22
C CYS A 433 -19.75 -2.89 1.70
N LYS A 434 -19.55 -4.16 2.06
CA LYS A 434 -19.65 -4.66 3.44
C LYS A 434 -18.56 -5.69 3.73
N GLN A 435 -18.22 -5.87 5.01
CA GLN A 435 -17.40 -7.00 5.43
C GLN A 435 -18.14 -8.31 5.11
N TRP A 436 -17.49 -9.23 4.40
CA TRP A 436 -18.02 -10.56 4.12
C TRP A 436 -17.39 -11.57 5.05
N ASP A 437 -18.23 -12.34 5.75
CA ASP A 437 -17.82 -13.41 6.63
C ASP A 437 -18.12 -14.78 5.97
N PRO A 438 -17.09 -15.51 5.53
CA PRO A 438 -17.26 -16.79 4.85
C PRO A 438 -17.84 -17.87 5.78
N VAL A 439 -17.61 -17.79 7.09
CA VAL A 439 -18.10 -18.77 8.07
C VAL A 439 -19.60 -18.61 8.24
N LYS A 440 -20.06 -17.35 8.39
CA LYS A 440 -21.49 -17.03 8.49
C LYS A 440 -22.24 -17.44 7.22
N ASP A 441 -21.73 -17.07 6.06
CA ASP A 441 -22.31 -17.41 4.76
C ASP A 441 -22.37 -18.94 4.53
N TYR A 442 -21.33 -19.66 4.96
CA TYR A 442 -21.34 -21.13 4.92
C TYR A 442 -22.39 -21.74 5.85
N LYS A 443 -22.52 -21.26 7.10
CA LYS A 443 -23.54 -21.72 8.06
C LYS A 443 -24.96 -21.42 7.55
N GLU A 444 -25.20 -20.23 7.01
CA GLU A 444 -26.49 -19.82 6.45
C GLU A 444 -26.87 -20.67 5.23
N SER A 445 -25.95 -20.85 4.27
CA SER A 445 -26.19 -21.67 3.07
C SER A 445 -26.46 -23.14 3.40
N LYS A 446 -25.78 -23.72 4.40
CA LYS A 446 -26.04 -25.09 4.86
C LYS A 446 -27.42 -25.19 5.51
N THR A 447 -27.78 -24.22 6.34
CA THR A 447 -29.10 -24.16 7.01
C THR A 447 -30.24 -24.03 6.01
N GLU A 448 -30.05 -23.22 4.96
CA GLU A 448 -31.05 -23.06 3.90
C GLU A 448 -31.20 -24.34 3.06
N LYS A 449 -30.10 -25.04 2.74
CA LYS A 449 -30.16 -26.36 2.10
C LYS A 449 -30.93 -27.38 2.94
N TRP A 450 -30.67 -27.44 4.25
CA TRP A 450 -31.43 -28.30 5.17
C TRP A 450 -32.93 -27.96 5.18
N ARG A 451 -33.28 -26.67 5.23
CA ARG A 451 -34.69 -26.23 5.16
C ARG A 451 -35.36 -26.67 3.86
N LYS A 452 -34.70 -26.49 2.71
CA LYS A 452 -35.22 -26.91 1.40
C LYS A 452 -35.43 -28.43 1.33
N HIS A 453 -34.47 -29.21 1.83
CA HIS A 453 -34.61 -30.67 1.92
C HIS A 453 -35.75 -31.12 2.84
N ALA A 454 -35.90 -30.49 4.00
CA ALA A 454 -36.99 -30.80 4.94
C ALA A 454 -38.37 -30.50 4.34
N VAL A 455 -38.52 -29.35 3.68
CA VAL A 455 -39.77 -28.98 2.98
C VAL A 455 -40.10 -29.96 1.86
N GLN A 456 -39.11 -30.40 1.09
CA GLN A 456 -39.30 -31.37 0.01
C GLN A 456 -39.65 -32.78 0.50
N GLN A 457 -39.10 -33.20 1.65
CA GLN A 457 -39.51 -34.45 2.29
C GLN A 457 -40.96 -34.38 2.78
N ILE A 458 -41.34 -33.26 3.43
CA ILE A 458 -42.72 -33.05 3.88
C ILE A 458 -43.70 -33.10 2.70
N SER A 459 -43.46 -32.34 1.61
CA SER A 459 -44.36 -32.32 0.45
C SER A 459 -44.48 -33.68 -0.26
N SER A 460 -43.38 -34.44 -0.34
CA SER A 460 -43.42 -35.80 -0.90
C SER A 460 -44.24 -36.77 -0.04
N SER A 461 -44.21 -36.60 1.29
CA SER A 461 -45.00 -37.43 2.22
C SER A 461 -46.49 -37.13 2.19
N THR A 462 -46.89 -35.88 1.95
CA THR A 462 -48.30 -35.48 1.79
C THR A 462 -48.88 -36.03 0.49
N SER A 463 -48.11 -36.00 -0.62
CA SER A 463 -48.59 -36.54 -1.92
C SER A 463 -48.86 -38.05 -1.92
N ARG A 464 -48.20 -38.83 -1.06
CA ARG A 464 -48.44 -40.29 -0.91
C ARG A 464 -49.68 -40.64 -0.09
N ARG A 465 -50.27 -39.69 0.64
CA ARG A 465 -51.48 -39.92 1.43
C ARG A 465 -52.78 -39.62 0.67
N GLU A 466 -52.70 -39.05 -0.53
CA GLU A 466 -53.87 -38.66 -1.32
C GLU A 466 -54.15 -39.54 -2.56
N SER A 467 -53.44 -40.66 -2.72
CA SER A 467 -53.82 -41.70 -3.70
C SER A 467 -54.66 -42.79 -3.01
N PRO A 468 -55.98 -42.88 -3.28
CA PRO A 468 -56.87 -43.90 -2.69
C PRO A 468 -56.56 -45.33 -3.14
#